data_AF-A0AAW1U4K4-F1
#
_entry.id   AF-A0AAW1U4K4-F1
#
_cell.length_a   1.000
_cell.length_b   1.000
_cell.length_c   1.000
_cell.angle_alpha   90.00
_cell.angle_beta   90.00
_cell.angle_gamma   90.00
#
_symmetry.space_group_name_H-M   'P 1'
#
loop_
_entity.id
_entity.type
_entity.pdbx_description
1 polymer ?
#
loop_
_entity_poly.entity_id
_entity_poly.type
_entity_poly.pdbx_seq_one_letter_code
_entity_poly.pdbx_strand_id
1 'polypeptide(L)'
;MDQVKAVLKKADAVCFDVDSTVIQEEGIDELAAFCGKGREIAELTSRAMGGSMTFQESLSLRLNILKPSVSQIKDFLREKPRHYLLNIYSNKMKFFFEGDYAGFDETQPTSRSGGKAEVIRLLKEKYGYQNLVMIGDGATDLEACPPADAFIGYGGNVVRQTVQEKSKWFIKNFDEVIEVLNE
;
A
#
# COMPACT_ATOMS: atom_id res chain seq x y z
N MET A 1 5.84 -9.87 -20.29
CA MET A 1 5.11 -10.94 -19.59
C MET A 1 6.02 -12.11 -19.22
N ASP A 2 6.60 -12.85 -20.16
CA ASP A 2 7.33 -14.11 -19.89
C ASP A 2 8.48 -13.98 -18.89
N GLN A 3 9.27 -12.89 -18.98
CA GLN A 3 10.33 -12.61 -18.02
C GLN A 3 9.78 -12.46 -16.58
N VAL A 4 8.65 -11.78 -16.41
CA VAL A 4 8.02 -11.56 -15.08
C VAL A 4 7.54 -12.90 -14.51
N LYS A 5 6.88 -13.72 -15.33
CA LYS A 5 6.45 -15.07 -14.94
C LYS A 5 7.64 -15.94 -14.54
N ALA A 6 8.75 -15.88 -15.27
CA ALA A 6 9.97 -16.62 -14.94
C ALA A 6 10.62 -16.18 -13.61
N VAL A 7 10.59 -14.89 -13.28
CA VAL A 7 11.04 -14.37 -11.97
C VAL A 7 10.09 -14.84 -10.87
N LEU A 8 8.78 -14.77 -11.09
CA LEU A 8 7.76 -15.22 -10.12
C LEU A 8 7.95 -16.69 -9.74
N LYS A 9 8.16 -17.60 -10.72
CA LYS A 9 8.40 -19.03 -10.45
C LYS A 9 9.65 -19.31 -9.62
N LYS A 10 10.59 -18.35 -9.55
CA LYS A 10 11.86 -18.46 -8.81
C LYS A 10 11.95 -17.46 -7.66
N ALA A 11 10.84 -16.85 -7.27
CA ALA A 11 10.82 -15.81 -6.25
C ALA A 11 11.14 -16.39 -4.87
N ASP A 12 12.06 -15.74 -4.16
CA ASP A 12 12.35 -16.02 -2.74
C ASP A 12 11.30 -15.35 -1.84
N ALA A 13 10.74 -14.23 -2.32
CA ALA A 13 9.70 -13.47 -1.62
C ALA A 13 8.76 -12.77 -2.61
N VAL A 14 7.50 -12.60 -2.20
CA VAL A 14 6.51 -11.78 -2.90
C VAL A 14 5.97 -10.74 -1.92
N CYS A 15 6.09 -9.47 -2.26
CA CYS A 15 5.50 -8.36 -1.53
C CYS A 15 4.19 -7.94 -2.21
N PHE A 16 3.14 -7.80 -1.42
CA PHE A 16 1.85 -7.34 -1.89
C PHE A 16 1.57 -5.96 -1.30
N ASP A 17 1.02 -5.06 -2.11
CA ASP A 17 0.31 -3.93 -1.57
C ASP A 17 -0.93 -4.40 -0.79
N VAL A 18 -1.36 -3.58 0.17
CA VAL A 18 -2.53 -3.89 1.00
C VAL A 18 -3.77 -3.26 0.39
N ASP A 19 -3.88 -1.93 0.47
CA ASP A 19 -5.04 -1.17 0.00
C ASP A 19 -5.24 -1.39 -1.51
N SER A 20 -6.49 -1.57 -1.95
CA SER A 20 -6.86 -1.83 -3.35
C SER A 20 -6.19 -3.05 -4.01
N THR A 21 -5.44 -3.88 -3.27
CA THR A 21 -4.75 -5.08 -3.78
C THR A 21 -5.14 -6.33 -2.99
N VAL A 22 -4.61 -6.52 -1.77
CA VAL A 22 -4.99 -7.67 -0.90
C VAL A 22 -6.40 -7.48 -0.35
N ILE A 23 -6.79 -6.23 -0.09
CA ILE A 23 -8.14 -5.86 0.31
C ILE A 23 -8.78 -4.97 -0.75
N GLN A 24 -10.11 -4.90 -0.74
CA GLN A 24 -10.87 -4.11 -1.71
C GLN A 24 -10.88 -2.62 -1.34
N GLU A 25 -10.78 -2.33 -0.04
CA GLU A 25 -10.94 -0.99 0.51
C GLU A 25 -9.61 -0.25 0.68
N GLU A 26 -9.71 1.07 0.87
CA GLU A 26 -8.61 1.95 1.25
C GLU A 26 -8.68 2.23 2.76
N GLY A 27 -7.68 1.80 3.53
CA GLY A 27 -7.76 1.82 5.00
C GLY A 27 -8.01 3.21 5.61
N ILE A 28 -7.44 4.27 5.04
CA ILE A 28 -7.64 5.64 5.52
C ILE A 28 -9.04 6.18 5.20
N ASP A 29 -9.61 5.82 4.05
CA ASP A 29 -10.94 6.27 3.64
C ASP A 29 -12.02 5.58 4.48
N GLU A 30 -11.82 4.30 4.81
CA GLU A 30 -12.68 3.55 5.72
C GLU A 30 -12.68 4.13 7.13
N LEU A 31 -11.49 4.45 7.67
CA LEU A 31 -11.38 5.10 8.98
C LEU A 31 -11.99 6.51 8.94
N ALA A 32 -11.84 7.24 7.83
CA ALA A 32 -12.44 8.54 7.66
C ALA A 32 -13.97 8.48 7.61
N ALA A 33 -14.54 7.52 6.89
CA ALA A 33 -15.99 7.30 6.87
C ALA A 33 -16.52 7.02 8.28
N PHE A 34 -15.83 6.14 9.03
CA PHE A 34 -16.18 5.83 10.42
C PHE A 34 -16.14 7.07 11.34
N CYS A 35 -15.12 7.92 11.20
CA CYS A 35 -14.99 9.16 11.97
C CYS A 35 -15.90 10.31 11.48
N GLY A 36 -16.78 10.08 10.49
CA GLY A 36 -17.64 11.13 9.91
C GLY A 36 -16.88 12.15 9.05
N LYS A 37 -15.66 11.82 8.63
CA LYS A 37 -14.74 12.67 7.85
C LYS A 37 -14.51 12.19 6.42
N GLY A 38 -15.22 11.16 5.97
CA GLY A 38 -15.03 10.53 4.66
C GLY A 38 -15.08 11.51 3.48
N ARG A 39 -16.03 12.47 3.48
CA ARG A 39 -16.14 13.47 2.42
C ARG A 39 -14.93 14.40 2.34
N GLU A 40 -14.49 14.95 3.48
CA GLU A 40 -13.34 15.87 3.54
C GLU A 40 -12.05 15.18 3.08
N ILE A 41 -11.87 13.90 3.45
CA ILE A 41 -10.72 13.10 3.05
C ILE A 41 -10.77 12.77 1.56
N ALA A 42 -11.92 12.33 1.03
CA ALA A 42 -12.07 12.03 -0.39
C ALA A 42 -11.77 13.25 -1.27
N GLU A 43 -12.32 14.43 -0.91
CA GLU A 43 -12.06 15.69 -1.63
C GLU A 43 -10.56 16.08 -1.60
N LEU A 44 -9.86 15.82 -0.49
CA LEU A 44 -8.42 16.05 -0.41
C LEU A 44 -7.62 15.03 -1.23
N THR A 45 -7.97 13.74 -1.17
CA THR A 45 -7.32 12.67 -1.94
C THR A 45 -7.42 12.95 -3.44
N SER A 46 -8.59 13.36 -3.93
CA SER A 46 -8.76 13.75 -5.35
C SER A 46 -7.87 14.93 -5.76
N ARG A 47 -7.72 15.94 -4.89
CA ARG A 47 -6.82 17.08 -5.16
C ARG A 47 -5.35 16.67 -5.14
N ALA A 48 -4.96 15.79 -4.21
CA ALA A 48 -3.59 15.33 -4.07
C ALA A 48 -3.09 14.58 -5.31
N MET A 49 -3.96 13.78 -5.93
CA MET A 49 -3.65 13.02 -7.14
C MET A 49 -3.45 13.91 -8.39
N GLY A 50 -3.72 15.22 -8.31
CA GLY A 50 -3.43 16.20 -9.36
C GLY A 50 -1.94 16.58 -9.51
N GLY A 51 -1.05 16.01 -8.70
CA GLY A 51 0.40 16.19 -8.81
C GLY A 51 0.96 17.48 -8.19
N SER A 52 0.13 18.28 -7.51
CA SER A 52 0.55 19.53 -6.87
C SER A 52 1.11 19.36 -5.45
N MET A 53 1.20 18.13 -4.93
CA MET A 53 1.71 17.83 -3.59
C MET A 53 2.42 16.48 -3.55
N THR A 54 3.38 16.36 -2.65
CA THR A 54 4.08 15.10 -2.37
C THR A 54 3.17 14.11 -1.63
N PHE A 55 3.53 12.83 -1.65
CA PHE A 55 2.81 11.80 -0.89
C PHE A 55 2.78 12.09 0.62
N GLN A 56 3.92 12.49 1.19
CA GLN A 56 4.04 12.77 2.62
C GLN A 56 3.19 13.98 3.03
N GLU A 57 3.16 15.04 2.21
CA GLU A 57 2.28 16.19 2.42
C GLU A 57 0.80 15.78 2.35
N SER A 58 0.42 15.00 1.33
CA SER A 58 -0.95 14.46 1.20
C SER A 58 -1.36 13.63 2.41
N LEU A 59 -0.49 12.74 2.88
CA LEU A 59 -0.72 11.91 4.07
C LEU A 59 -0.88 12.79 5.32
N SER A 60 0.01 13.76 5.50
CA SER A 60 -0.04 14.69 6.63
C SER A 60 -1.33 15.50 6.66
N LEU A 61 -1.75 16.05 5.51
CA LEU A 61 -3.01 16.79 5.40
C LEU A 61 -4.23 15.91 5.70
N ARG A 62 -4.28 14.69 5.16
CA ARG A 62 -5.38 13.75 5.42
C ARG A 62 -5.48 13.38 6.89
N LEU A 63 -4.36 13.02 7.52
CA LEU A 63 -4.36 12.67 8.94
C LEU A 63 -4.65 13.89 9.85
N ASN A 64 -4.27 15.11 9.44
CA ASN A 64 -4.61 16.33 10.17
C ASN A 64 -6.08 16.73 10.06
N ILE A 65 -6.79 16.28 9.02
CA ILE A 65 -8.25 16.40 8.94
C ILE A 65 -8.91 15.30 9.78
N LEU A 66 -8.40 14.07 9.68
CA LEU A 66 -8.99 12.90 10.32
C LEU A 66 -8.84 12.91 11.84
N LYS A 67 -7.64 13.21 12.34
CA LYS A 67 -7.25 13.23 13.77
C LYS A 67 -7.93 12.14 14.61
N PRO A 68 -7.78 10.85 14.25
CA PRO A 68 -8.50 9.80 14.94
C PRO A 68 -7.91 9.59 16.33
N SER A 69 -8.73 9.54 17.37
CA SER A 69 -8.29 9.16 18.71
C SER A 69 -8.01 7.65 18.81
N VAL A 70 -7.24 7.24 19.80
CA VAL A 70 -7.02 5.81 20.12
C VAL A 70 -8.34 5.09 20.37
N SER A 71 -9.35 5.75 20.99
CA SER A 71 -10.66 5.14 21.20
C SER A 71 -11.36 4.87 19.87
N GLN A 72 -11.43 5.86 18.98
CA GLN A 72 -12.05 5.69 17.65
C GLN A 72 -11.38 4.59 16.83
N ILE A 73 -10.05 4.47 16.90
CA ILE A 73 -9.34 3.38 16.22
C ILE A 73 -9.74 2.02 16.82
N LYS A 74 -9.81 1.91 18.15
CA LYS A 74 -10.24 0.66 18.81
C LYS A 74 -11.68 0.29 18.45
N ASP A 75 -12.57 1.27 18.40
CA ASP A 75 -13.98 1.06 18.07
C ASP A 75 -14.12 0.64 16.59
N PHE A 76 -13.42 1.32 15.68
CA PHE A 76 -13.33 0.93 14.27
C PHE A 76 -12.85 -0.52 14.09
N LEU A 77 -11.78 -0.93 14.80
CA LEU A 77 -11.24 -2.29 14.71
C LEU A 77 -12.16 -3.35 15.30
N ARG A 78 -13.01 -3.00 16.28
CA ARG A 78 -14.03 -3.92 16.84
C ARG A 78 -15.20 -4.12 15.88
N GLU A 79 -15.63 -3.04 15.21
CA GLU A 79 -16.74 -3.10 14.25
C GLU A 79 -16.35 -3.76 12.94
N LYS A 80 -15.10 -3.53 12.49
CA LYS A 80 -14.54 -4.13 11.27
C LYS A 80 -13.31 -4.97 11.62
N PRO A 81 -13.48 -6.15 12.25
CA PRO A 81 -12.36 -7.02 12.58
C PRO A 81 -11.69 -7.48 11.28
N ARG A 82 -10.53 -6.90 10.98
CA ARG A 82 -9.70 -7.35 9.85
C ARG A 82 -8.90 -8.57 10.27
N HIS A 83 -8.75 -9.52 9.35
CA HIS A 83 -7.88 -10.67 9.55
C HIS A 83 -6.46 -10.18 9.87
N TYR A 84 -5.80 -10.81 10.84
CA TYR A 84 -4.45 -10.48 11.25
C TYR A 84 -3.47 -10.82 10.12
N LEU A 85 -3.20 -9.84 9.27
CA LEU A 85 -2.10 -9.88 8.33
C LEU A 85 -0.79 -9.76 9.11
N LEU A 86 0.08 -10.75 8.97
CA LEU A 86 1.42 -10.72 9.51
C LEU A 86 2.37 -10.07 8.49
N ASN A 87 3.45 -9.46 8.97
CA ASN A 87 4.49 -8.83 8.13
C ASN A 87 4.04 -7.62 7.30
N ILE A 88 3.11 -6.80 7.83
CA ILE A 88 2.77 -5.50 7.22
C ILE A 88 3.85 -4.47 7.52
N TYR A 89 4.29 -3.79 6.46
CA TYR A 89 5.05 -2.54 6.55
C TYR A 89 4.09 -1.37 6.33
N SER A 90 3.77 -0.63 7.40
CA SER A 90 2.85 0.51 7.35
C SER A 90 3.38 1.71 8.14
N ASN A 91 2.75 2.84 7.87
CA ASN A 91 2.93 4.05 8.66
C ASN A 91 2.39 3.87 10.08
N LYS A 92 3.12 4.41 11.06
CA LYS A 92 2.79 4.41 12.49
C LYS A 92 2.21 5.75 12.86
N MET A 93 0.98 5.75 13.34
CA MET A 93 0.39 6.91 13.98
C MET A 93 0.97 7.10 15.39
N LYS A 94 1.11 8.36 15.80
CA LYS A 94 1.56 8.78 17.12
C LYS A 94 0.38 9.39 17.85
N PHE A 95 0.33 9.17 19.16
CA PHE A 95 -0.76 9.66 20.02
C PHE A 95 -0.17 10.31 21.27
N PHE A 96 -0.87 11.32 21.78
CA PHE A 96 -0.59 11.86 23.11
C PHE A 96 -1.00 10.85 24.18
N PHE A 97 -0.56 11.08 25.43
CA PHE A 97 -0.89 10.22 26.56
C PHE A 97 -2.42 10.07 26.77
N GLU A 98 -3.18 11.13 26.50
CA GLU A 98 -4.65 11.15 26.61
C GLU A 98 -5.35 10.39 25.48
N GLY A 99 -4.61 9.94 24.45
CA GLY A 99 -5.14 9.17 23.33
C GLY A 99 -5.50 10.00 22.10
N ASP A 100 -5.31 11.31 22.14
CA ASP A 100 -5.50 12.19 20.98
C ASP A 100 -4.40 12.01 19.94
N TYR A 101 -4.75 12.19 18.67
CA TYR A 101 -3.82 12.12 17.55
C TYR A 101 -2.70 13.17 17.67
N ALA A 102 -1.45 12.73 17.59
CA ALA A 102 -0.25 13.56 17.75
C ALA A 102 0.63 13.64 16.48
N GLY A 103 0.21 13.01 15.38
CA GLY A 103 1.00 12.93 14.15
C GLY A 103 1.26 11.49 13.72
N PHE A 104 2.26 11.31 12.85
CA PHE A 104 2.74 9.99 12.42
C PHE A 104 4.27 9.94 12.41
N ASP A 105 4.82 8.75 12.22
CA ASP A 105 6.26 8.56 12.08
C ASP A 105 6.72 8.87 10.65
N GLU A 106 7.10 10.12 10.44
CA GLU A 106 7.63 10.63 9.18
C GLU A 106 8.94 9.97 8.74
N THR A 107 9.67 9.34 9.66
CA THR A 107 10.95 8.68 9.33
C THR A 107 10.76 7.35 8.61
N GLN A 108 9.59 6.70 8.78
CA GLN A 108 9.33 5.41 8.17
C GLN A 108 9.35 5.49 6.64
N PRO A 109 9.92 4.51 5.94
CA PRO A 109 9.98 4.53 4.48
C PRO A 109 8.61 4.74 3.83
N THR A 110 7.59 4.04 4.32
CA THR A 110 6.21 4.07 3.80
C THR A 110 5.50 5.42 3.95
N SER A 111 6.14 6.42 4.57
CA SER A 111 5.59 7.76 4.78
C SER A 111 5.73 8.67 3.56
N ARG A 112 6.54 8.27 2.57
CA ARG A 112 6.98 9.07 1.43
C ARG A 112 7.00 8.27 0.12
N SER A 113 7.08 8.98 -1.01
CA SER A 113 7.31 8.34 -2.33
C SER A 113 8.63 7.58 -2.34
N GLY A 114 8.72 6.49 -3.09
CA GLY A 114 9.87 5.58 -3.06
C GLY A 114 9.98 4.73 -1.77
N GLY A 115 9.09 4.92 -0.80
CA GLY A 115 9.10 4.18 0.46
C GLY A 115 9.02 2.66 0.31
N LYS A 116 8.18 2.18 -0.61
CA LYS A 116 8.04 0.74 -0.92
C LYS A 116 9.35 0.17 -1.51
N ALA A 117 10.02 0.93 -2.36
CA ALA A 117 11.32 0.56 -2.93
C ALA A 117 12.39 0.40 -1.82
N GLU A 118 12.41 1.33 -0.86
CA GLU A 118 13.31 1.26 0.30
C GLU A 118 13.00 0.06 1.20
N VAL A 119 11.72 -0.25 1.46
CA VAL A 119 11.32 -1.47 2.20
C VAL A 119 11.80 -2.73 1.48
N ILE A 120 11.61 -2.82 0.16
CA ILE A 120 12.09 -3.97 -0.62
C ILE A 120 13.60 -4.12 -0.50
N ARG A 121 14.36 -3.02 -0.61
CA ARG A 121 15.81 -3.05 -0.41
C ARG A 121 16.19 -3.59 0.97
N LEU A 122 15.55 -3.09 2.02
CA LEU A 122 15.77 -3.55 3.40
C LEU A 122 15.45 -5.04 3.55
N LEU A 123 14.38 -5.54 2.91
CA LEU A 123 14.02 -6.96 2.92
C LEU A 123 15.08 -7.82 2.21
N LYS A 124 15.54 -7.40 1.03
CA LYS A 124 16.61 -8.10 0.29
C LYS A 124 17.90 -8.14 1.10
N GLU A 125 18.30 -7.02 1.71
CA GLU A 125 19.49 -6.94 2.57
C GLU A 125 19.37 -7.81 3.83
N LYS A 126 18.21 -7.76 4.50
CA LYS A 126 18.00 -8.47 5.78
C LYS A 126 17.95 -9.98 5.62
N TYR A 127 17.28 -10.47 4.57
CA TYR A 127 17.03 -11.90 4.39
C TYR A 127 17.85 -12.53 3.26
N GLY A 128 18.62 -11.74 2.51
CA GLY A 128 19.43 -12.22 1.40
C GLY A 128 18.64 -12.59 0.15
N TYR A 129 17.38 -12.13 0.02
CA TYR A 129 16.54 -12.43 -1.14
C TYR A 129 17.18 -11.93 -2.43
N GLN A 130 17.30 -12.82 -3.42
CA GLN A 130 17.83 -12.52 -4.74
C GLN A 130 16.71 -12.17 -5.72
N ASN A 131 15.57 -12.87 -5.62
CA ASN A 131 14.39 -12.69 -6.46
C ASN A 131 13.19 -12.28 -5.61
N LEU A 132 12.83 -10.99 -5.62
CA LEU A 132 11.67 -10.45 -4.94
C LEU A 132 10.70 -9.84 -5.96
N VAL A 133 9.44 -10.27 -5.91
CA VAL A 133 8.36 -9.75 -6.76
C VAL A 133 7.48 -8.79 -5.98
N MET A 134 7.15 -7.65 -6.58
CA MET A 134 6.17 -6.70 -6.06
C MET A 134 4.84 -6.84 -6.82
N ILE A 135 3.71 -6.91 -6.11
CA ILE A 135 2.36 -6.92 -6.68
C ILE A 135 1.56 -5.77 -6.08
N GLY A 136 0.95 -4.93 -6.91
CA GLY A 136 0.13 -3.81 -6.45
C GLY A 136 -0.59 -3.07 -7.56
N ASP A 137 -1.60 -2.26 -7.21
CA ASP A 137 -2.38 -1.46 -8.15
C ASP A 137 -1.82 -0.04 -8.35
N GLY A 138 -0.98 0.43 -7.42
CA GLY A 138 -0.54 1.81 -7.30
C GLY A 138 0.72 2.19 -8.07
N ALA A 139 0.90 3.49 -8.30
CA ALA A 139 2.12 4.02 -8.90
C ALA A 139 3.36 3.82 -8.00
N THR A 140 3.18 3.88 -6.68
CA THR A 140 4.25 3.63 -5.70
C THR A 140 4.73 2.18 -5.71
N ASP A 141 3.88 1.24 -6.12
CA ASP A 141 4.18 -0.19 -6.24
C ASP A 141 5.00 -0.45 -7.50
N LEU A 142 4.59 0.17 -8.59
CA LEU A 142 5.33 0.18 -9.85
C LEU A 142 6.72 0.80 -9.67
N GLU A 143 6.83 1.90 -8.92
CA GLU A 143 8.11 2.56 -8.58
C GLU A 143 9.05 1.64 -7.81
N ALA A 144 8.51 0.65 -7.08
CA ALA A 144 9.29 -0.26 -6.25
C ALA A 144 10.10 -1.30 -7.04
N CYS A 145 10.01 -1.27 -8.38
CA CYS A 145 10.74 -2.13 -9.31
C CYS A 145 11.54 -1.28 -10.33
N PRO A 146 12.86 -1.10 -10.15
CA PRO A 146 13.73 -1.67 -9.11
C PRO A 146 13.54 -1.01 -7.72
N PRO A 147 13.92 -1.66 -6.59
CA PRO A 147 14.80 -2.82 -6.45
C PRO A 147 14.14 -4.20 -6.44
N ALA A 148 12.81 -4.29 -6.55
CA ALA A 148 12.18 -5.57 -6.91
C ALA A 148 12.69 -6.05 -8.27
N ASP A 149 12.74 -7.37 -8.44
CA ASP A 149 13.22 -8.01 -9.66
C ASP A 149 12.11 -8.15 -10.70
N ALA A 150 10.86 -8.10 -10.25
CA ALA A 150 9.71 -7.95 -11.12
C ALA A 150 8.54 -7.24 -10.43
N PHE A 151 7.71 -6.58 -11.24
CA PHE A 151 6.45 -5.98 -10.83
C PHE A 151 5.29 -6.60 -11.60
N ILE A 152 4.21 -6.93 -10.88
CA ILE A 152 2.93 -7.38 -11.43
C ILE A 152 1.90 -6.33 -11.06
N GLY A 153 1.35 -5.65 -12.06
CA GLY A 153 0.27 -4.70 -11.84
C GLY A 153 -1.03 -5.44 -11.55
N TYR A 154 -1.75 -5.02 -10.52
CA TYR A 154 -3.04 -5.58 -10.15
C TYR A 154 -4.16 -4.59 -10.45
N GLY A 155 -5.25 -5.08 -11.05
CA GLY A 155 -6.41 -4.27 -11.41
C GLY A 155 -7.75 -4.91 -11.04
N GLY A 156 -7.76 -5.86 -10.10
CA GLY A 156 -8.99 -6.55 -9.71
C GLY A 156 -9.95 -5.68 -8.92
N ASN A 157 -9.44 -4.73 -8.13
CA ASN A 157 -10.27 -3.78 -7.36
C ASN A 157 -10.31 -2.40 -8.04
N VAL A 158 -9.13 -1.84 -8.36
CA VAL A 158 -8.99 -0.52 -8.99
C VAL A 158 -8.03 -0.61 -10.17
N VAL A 159 -8.46 -0.15 -11.34
CA VAL A 159 -7.58 -0.09 -12.53
C VAL A 159 -6.98 1.31 -12.64
N ARG A 160 -5.67 1.42 -12.42
CA ARG A 160 -4.91 2.65 -12.69
C ARG A 160 -4.28 2.58 -14.07
N GLN A 161 -4.73 3.45 -14.98
CA GLN A 161 -4.30 3.44 -16.38
C GLN A 161 -2.76 3.46 -16.53
N THR A 162 -2.07 4.33 -15.79
CA THR A 162 -0.60 4.41 -15.82
C THR A 162 0.07 3.11 -15.38
N VAL A 163 -0.50 2.39 -14.42
CA VAL A 163 0.04 1.11 -13.95
C VAL A 163 -0.24 0.02 -14.97
N GLN A 164 -1.46 -0.02 -15.53
CA GLN A 164 -1.82 -0.96 -16.58
C GLN A 164 -0.91 -0.84 -17.81
N GLU A 165 -0.65 0.39 -18.27
CA GLU A 165 0.18 0.65 -19.44
C GLU A 165 1.66 0.33 -19.22
N LYS A 166 2.17 0.54 -18.00
CA LYS A 166 3.60 0.36 -17.68
C LYS A 166 3.94 -1.05 -17.18
N SER A 167 2.95 -1.82 -16.77
CA SER A 167 3.17 -3.19 -16.27
C SER A 167 3.46 -4.16 -17.41
N LYS A 168 4.60 -4.85 -17.34
CA LYS A 168 4.93 -5.93 -18.29
C LYS A 168 4.00 -7.16 -18.16
N TRP A 169 3.34 -7.29 -17.02
CA TRP A 169 2.26 -8.23 -16.76
C TRP A 169 1.27 -7.56 -15.82
N PHE A 170 0.02 -7.45 -16.26
CA PHE A 170 -1.07 -6.84 -15.52
C PHE A 170 -2.19 -7.87 -15.38
N ILE A 171 -2.60 -8.16 -14.16
CA ILE A 171 -3.61 -9.15 -13.82
C ILE A 171 -4.86 -8.46 -13.28
N LYS A 172 -6.00 -9.12 -13.41
CA LYS A 172 -7.26 -8.71 -12.77
C LYS A 172 -7.78 -9.73 -11.78
N ASN A 173 -7.21 -10.94 -11.79
CA ASN A 173 -7.52 -11.99 -10.84
C ASN A 173 -6.23 -12.67 -10.37
N PHE A 174 -6.13 -12.94 -9.07
CA PHE A 174 -5.01 -13.71 -8.52
C PHE A 174 -4.94 -15.15 -9.02
N ASP A 175 -6.02 -15.71 -9.57
CA ASP A 175 -6.00 -17.00 -10.25
C ASP A 175 -4.93 -17.04 -11.36
N GLU A 176 -4.69 -15.93 -12.06
CA GLU A 176 -3.66 -15.82 -13.09
C GLU A 176 -2.23 -16.01 -12.52
N VAL A 177 -2.01 -15.60 -11.26
CA VAL A 177 -0.73 -15.80 -10.55
C VAL A 177 -0.63 -17.23 -10.07
N ILE A 178 -1.72 -17.77 -9.53
CA ILE A 178 -1.80 -19.15 -9.02
C ILE A 178 -1.54 -20.16 -10.15
N GLU A 179 -2.12 -19.96 -11.32
CA GLU A 179 -1.88 -20.79 -12.50
C GLU A 179 -0.40 -20.85 -12.86
N VAL A 180 0.30 -19.71 -12.89
CA VAL A 180 1.73 -19.65 -13.18
C VAL A 180 2.58 -20.35 -12.12
N LEU A 181 2.16 -20.31 -10.84
CA LEU A 181 2.87 -20.98 -9.75
C LEU A 181 2.66 -22.50 -9.73
N ASN A 182 1.56 -22.97 -10.32
CA ASN A 182 1.22 -24.40 -10.40
C ASN A 182 1.80 -25.12 -11.63
N GLU A 183 2.32 -24.35 -12.60
CA GLU A 183 3.03 -24.84 -13.79
C GLU A 183 4.52 -25.12 -13.55
#